data_AF-A0A433Q5H2-F1
#
_entry.id   AF-A0A433Q5H2-F1
#
_cell.length_a   1.000
_cell.length_b   1.000
_cell.length_c   1.000
_cell.angle_alpha   90.00
_cell.angle_beta   90.00
_cell.angle_gamma   90.00
#
_symmetry.space_group_name_H-M   'P 1'
#
loop_
_entity.id
_entity.type
_entity.pdbx_description
1 polymer ?
#
loop_
_entity_poly.entity_id
_entity_poly.type
_entity_poly.pdbx_seq_one_letter_code
_entity_poly.pdbx_strand_id
1 'polypeptide(L)'
;MEPTKKFTPGYLTGASNEILFEIAKKLLAEDVLNFSYTNRLLHTVCSQDWVWKHLCFRDHGVNFIGPDTSWKRFYYSEDIKKVCRHLSAIDEKESLQSLQQYYSVALKCSIDECNTQKLWMCLAKGCSVVACGRSGDQNGHAEQHYEMDKEHGLVIQIRTLQIWCYTCDKWIGTPNSHPAEKAKVNAITRLICNTMNRPDLQSEVALNSRRQHERDLEEEITNDGKCVLISMIWMKEWCSFMTGNPLPGPVDNRSLLLANGSVNPDMSIPEDFVIISMNTWAYLEQYYGVDGRMLSEGALQILRYRCCVA
;
A
#
# COMPACT_ATOMS: atom_id res chain seq x y z
N MET A 1 22.89 39.86 58.15
CA MET A 1 23.77 39.26 57.12
C MET A 1 23.03 38.05 56.56
N GLU A 2 22.39 38.21 55.41
CA GLU A 2 21.78 37.08 54.70
C GLU A 2 22.88 36.11 54.24
N PRO A 3 22.68 34.79 54.37
CA PRO A 3 23.64 33.83 53.85
C PRO A 3 23.51 33.80 52.33
N THR A 4 24.57 34.22 51.66
CA THR A 4 24.79 34.04 50.22
C THR A 4 24.53 32.59 49.84
N LYS A 5 23.50 32.35 49.02
CA LYS A 5 23.27 31.05 48.35
C LYS A 5 24.51 30.72 47.53
N LYS A 6 25.34 29.80 48.02
CA LYS A 6 26.41 29.18 47.23
C LYS A 6 25.74 28.48 46.06
N PHE A 7 26.02 28.94 44.85
CA PHE A 7 25.71 28.21 43.63
C PHE A 7 26.60 26.95 43.63
N THR A 8 26.03 25.83 44.06
CA THR A 8 26.66 24.52 43.85
C THR A 8 26.56 24.21 42.36
N PRO A 9 27.64 23.72 41.70
CA PRO A 9 27.53 23.21 40.34
C PRO A 9 26.47 22.11 40.36
N GLY A 10 25.35 22.32 39.69
CA GLY A 10 24.27 21.34 39.62
C GLY A 10 24.78 20.10 38.90
N TYR A 11 25.06 19.04 39.64
CA TYR A 11 25.28 17.73 39.04
C TYR A 11 24.05 17.34 38.23
N LEU A 12 24.23 16.72 37.06
CA LEU A 12 23.14 16.19 36.23
C LEU A 12 22.17 15.29 37.03
N THR A 13 22.63 14.69 38.11
CA THR A 13 21.84 13.87 39.04
C THR A 13 20.80 14.66 39.85
N GLY A 14 20.87 15.99 39.86
CA GLY A 14 19.86 16.87 40.47
C GLY A 14 18.89 17.50 39.47
N ALA A 15 19.04 17.21 38.16
CA ALA A 15 18.13 17.70 37.13
C ALA A 15 16.81 16.90 37.13
N SER A 16 15.72 17.53 36.73
CA SER A 16 14.42 16.85 36.59
C SER A 16 14.44 15.87 35.41
N ASN A 17 13.52 14.90 35.42
CA ASN A 17 13.39 13.92 34.35
C ASN A 17 13.14 14.56 32.98
N GLU A 18 12.43 15.69 32.93
CA GLU A 18 12.14 16.45 31.71
C GLU A 18 13.42 17.05 31.12
N ILE A 19 14.29 17.63 31.94
CA ILE A 19 15.57 18.19 31.49
C ILE A 19 16.46 17.06 30.98
N LEU A 20 16.55 15.97 31.74
CA LEU A 20 17.34 14.81 31.36
C LEU A 20 16.87 14.18 30.05
N PHE A 21 15.56 14.20 29.80
CA PHE A 21 15.01 13.75 28.54
C PHE A 21 15.37 14.67 27.37
N GLU A 22 15.23 15.99 27.54
CA GLU A 22 15.60 16.95 26.49
C GLU A 22 17.10 16.89 26.17
N ILE A 23 17.92 16.53 27.15
CA ILE A 23 19.33 16.21 26.93
C ILE A 23 19.44 14.90 26.13
N ALA A 24 18.83 13.80 26.61
CA ALA A 24 18.92 12.48 25.97
C ALA A 24 18.49 12.49 24.48
N LYS A 25 17.46 13.26 24.14
CA LYS A 25 17.01 13.45 22.74
C LYS A 25 18.04 14.05 21.80
N LYS A 26 19.01 14.82 22.34
CA LYS A 26 20.05 15.50 21.56
C LYS A 26 21.33 14.68 21.44
N LEU A 27 21.44 13.59 22.19
CA LEU A 27 22.61 12.71 22.18
C LEU A 27 22.54 11.71 21.02
N LEU A 28 23.71 11.18 20.62
CA LEU A 28 23.77 10.02 19.74
C LEU A 28 23.25 8.79 20.50
N ALA A 29 22.74 7.78 19.78
CA ALA A 29 22.18 6.59 20.42
C ALA A 29 23.20 5.83 21.29
N GLU A 30 24.48 5.84 20.89
CA GLU A 30 25.59 5.29 21.68
C GLU A 30 25.78 6.08 22.98
N ASP A 31 25.74 7.41 22.92
CA ASP A 31 25.84 8.26 24.09
C ASP A 31 24.66 8.09 25.04
N VAL A 32 23.44 7.89 24.52
CA VAL A 32 22.25 7.57 25.33
C VAL A 32 22.42 6.23 26.06
N LEU A 33 23.00 5.21 25.40
CA LEU A 33 23.34 3.95 26.06
C LEU A 33 24.39 4.17 27.15
N ASN A 34 25.49 4.85 26.82
CA ASN A 34 26.57 5.13 27.76
C ASN A 34 26.04 5.91 28.97
N PHE A 35 25.21 6.94 28.76
CA PHE A 35 24.53 7.69 29.81
C PHE A 35 23.69 6.78 30.71
N SER A 36 22.96 5.85 30.13
CA SER A 36 22.10 4.92 30.87
C SER A 36 22.88 4.03 31.84
N TYR A 37 24.17 3.78 31.59
CA TYR A 37 25.02 2.96 32.45
C TYR A 37 25.69 3.74 33.59
N THR A 38 25.65 5.08 33.57
CA THR A 38 26.37 5.90 34.56
C THR A 38 25.68 5.99 35.92
N ASN A 39 24.35 6.07 35.97
CA ASN A 39 23.57 6.21 37.20
C ASN A 39 22.11 5.73 36.99
N ARG A 40 21.46 5.23 38.06
CA ARG A 40 20.04 4.85 38.09
C ARG A 40 19.08 5.92 37.55
N LEU A 41 19.28 7.20 37.85
CA LEU A 41 18.40 8.26 37.34
C LEU A 41 18.44 8.33 35.81
N LEU A 42 19.66 8.34 35.26
CA LEU A 42 19.89 8.38 33.81
C LEU A 42 19.47 7.08 33.13
N HIS A 43 19.66 5.94 33.78
CA HIS A 43 19.11 4.67 33.34
C HIS A 43 17.59 4.75 33.16
N THR A 44 16.88 5.29 34.17
CA THR A 44 15.43 5.41 34.14
C THR A 44 14.94 6.28 33.00
N VAL A 45 15.62 7.39 32.70
CA VAL A 45 15.23 8.30 31.60
C VAL A 45 15.59 7.70 30.23
N CYS A 46 16.84 7.23 30.06
CA CYS A 46 17.35 6.73 28.79
C CYS A 46 16.76 5.38 28.36
N SER A 47 16.20 4.62 29.29
CA SER A 47 15.51 3.35 29.00
C SER A 47 14.07 3.53 28.53
N GLN A 48 13.55 4.75 28.54
CA GLN A 48 12.17 4.99 28.16
C GLN A 48 11.97 4.92 26.66
N ASP A 49 10.86 4.30 26.24
CA ASP A 49 10.53 4.09 24.83
C ASP A 49 10.37 5.38 24.03
N TRP A 50 9.94 6.48 24.65
CA TRP A 50 9.77 7.77 23.98
C TRP A 50 11.10 8.46 23.63
N VAL A 51 12.19 8.18 24.36
CA VAL A 51 13.55 8.59 23.94
C VAL A 51 13.90 7.90 22.63
N TRP A 52 13.75 6.58 22.60
CA TRP A 52 14.08 5.79 21.42
C TRP A 52 13.13 6.06 20.24
N LYS A 53 11.85 6.37 20.51
CA LYS A 53 10.92 6.88 19.50
C LYS A 53 11.42 8.17 18.86
N HIS A 54 11.90 9.11 19.67
CA HIS A 54 12.48 10.34 19.17
C HIS A 54 13.71 10.07 18.32
N LEU A 55 14.63 9.20 18.78
CA LEU A 55 15.82 8.83 18.03
C LEU A 55 15.47 8.13 16.70
N CYS A 56 14.54 7.18 16.68
CA CYS A 56 14.06 6.54 15.45
C CYS A 56 13.53 7.56 14.44
N PHE A 57 12.78 8.56 14.91
CA PHE A 57 12.28 9.60 14.01
C PHE A 57 13.38 10.55 13.54
N ARG A 58 14.25 11.00 14.44
CA ARG A 58 15.35 11.92 14.14
C ARG A 58 16.36 11.31 13.17
N ASP A 59 16.75 10.07 13.42
CA ASP A 59 17.88 9.42 12.74
C ASP A 59 17.43 8.59 11.52
N HIS A 60 16.19 8.10 11.52
CA HIS A 60 15.66 7.24 10.45
C HIS A 60 14.37 7.74 9.80
N GLY A 61 13.74 8.80 10.32
CA GLY A 61 12.47 9.31 9.81
C GLY A 61 11.26 8.41 10.13
N VAL A 62 11.37 7.52 11.12
CA VAL A 62 10.31 6.54 11.44
C VAL A 62 9.65 6.84 12.78
N ASN A 63 8.33 7.08 12.78
CA ASN A 63 7.53 7.38 13.98
C ASN A 63 6.47 6.31 14.35
N PHE A 64 6.59 5.12 13.77
CA PHE A 64 5.77 3.94 14.08
C PHE A 64 6.61 2.66 14.26
N ILE A 65 6.05 1.66 14.96
CA ILE A 65 6.66 0.33 15.15
C ILE A 65 5.61 -0.78 15.04
N GLY A 66 6.08 -2.03 14.90
CA GLY A 66 5.23 -3.21 14.96
C GLY A 66 4.87 -3.61 16.41
N PRO A 67 3.88 -4.51 16.59
CA PRO A 67 3.40 -4.91 17.92
C PRO A 67 4.44 -5.71 18.74
N ASP A 68 5.36 -6.42 18.09
CA ASP A 68 6.26 -7.39 18.74
C ASP A 68 7.69 -6.83 18.94
N THR A 69 7.85 -5.50 19.03
CA THR A 69 9.15 -4.85 19.25
C THR A 69 9.06 -3.66 20.20
N SER A 70 10.21 -3.18 20.68
CA SER A 70 10.32 -1.90 21.39
C SER A 70 11.06 -0.89 20.53
N TRP A 71 10.89 0.40 20.82
CA TRP A 71 11.58 1.46 20.08
C TRP A 71 13.09 1.28 20.06
N LYS A 72 13.68 0.95 21.22
CA LYS A 72 15.11 0.69 21.34
C LYS A 72 15.57 -0.50 20.48
N ARG A 73 14.82 -1.61 20.49
CA ARG A 73 15.13 -2.79 19.67
C ARG A 73 15.01 -2.49 18.18
N PHE A 74 13.97 -1.76 17.80
CA PHE A 74 13.74 -1.39 16.41
C PHE A 74 14.80 -0.43 15.87
N TYR A 75 15.25 0.54 16.68
CA TYR A 75 16.32 1.49 16.32
C TYR A 75 17.59 0.77 15.83
N TYR A 76 18.00 -0.30 16.51
CA TYR A 76 19.19 -1.08 16.16
C TYR A 76 18.94 -2.21 15.17
N SER A 77 17.68 -2.46 14.78
CA SER A 77 17.35 -3.51 13.81
C SER A 77 17.56 -3.02 12.38
N GLU A 78 17.99 -3.92 11.48
CA GLU A 78 17.98 -3.65 10.04
C GLU A 78 16.55 -3.41 9.50
N ASP A 79 15.52 -3.82 10.23
CA ASP A 79 14.12 -3.64 9.83
C ASP A 79 13.69 -2.18 9.74
N ILE A 80 14.32 -1.27 10.50
CA ILE A 80 14.01 0.17 10.42
C ILE A 80 14.31 0.76 9.04
N LYS A 81 15.22 0.14 8.28
CA LYS A 81 15.55 0.54 6.91
C LYS A 81 14.61 -0.09 5.88
N LYS A 82 13.85 -1.14 6.25
CA LYS A 82 12.93 -1.85 5.34
C LYS A 82 11.53 -1.23 5.31
N VAL A 83 11.20 -0.40 6.29
CA VAL A 83 9.90 0.29 6.36
C VAL A 83 9.91 1.59 5.54
N CYS A 84 8.76 1.93 4.96
CA CYS A 84 8.54 3.19 4.29
C CYS A 84 8.48 4.32 5.33
N ARG A 85 9.57 5.09 5.44
CA ARG A 85 9.64 6.26 6.33
C ARG A 85 8.58 7.33 6.00
N HIS A 86 8.15 7.43 4.74
CA HIS A 86 7.12 8.39 4.32
C HIS A 86 5.79 8.13 5.04
N LEU A 87 5.52 6.87 5.41
CA LEU A 87 4.34 6.52 6.20
C LEU A 87 4.28 7.30 7.53
N SER A 88 5.42 7.78 8.05
CA SER A 88 5.48 8.65 9.22
C SER A 88 4.79 10.01 9.04
N ALA A 89 4.69 10.50 7.80
CA ALA A 89 4.09 11.80 7.50
C ALA A 89 2.57 11.81 7.59
N ILE A 90 1.92 10.64 7.53
CA ILE A 90 0.45 10.54 7.63
C ILE A 90 0.00 11.00 9.02
N ASP A 91 -0.86 12.02 9.04
CA ASP A 91 -1.71 12.36 10.17
C ASP A 91 -3.07 11.66 10.02
N GLU A 92 -3.35 10.73 10.93
CA GLU A 92 -4.54 9.88 10.88
C GLU A 92 -5.84 10.70 11.01
N LYS A 93 -5.84 11.79 11.78
CA LYS A 93 -7.02 12.64 12.01
C LYS A 93 -7.29 13.52 10.81
N GLU A 94 -6.24 14.10 10.23
CA GLU A 94 -6.36 14.93 9.03
C GLU A 94 -6.79 14.11 7.81
N SER A 95 -6.24 12.90 7.65
CA SER A 95 -6.63 11.97 6.60
C SER A 95 -8.11 11.60 6.71
N LEU A 96 -8.58 11.33 7.93
CA LEU A 96 -9.98 11.06 8.21
C LEU A 96 -10.89 12.25 7.84
N GLN A 97 -10.52 13.46 8.25
CA GLN A 97 -11.29 14.67 7.95
C GLN A 97 -11.36 14.93 6.44
N SER A 98 -10.24 14.77 5.73
CA SER A 98 -10.17 14.95 4.27
C SER A 98 -11.05 13.95 3.54
N LEU A 99 -11.04 12.68 3.96
CA LEU A 99 -11.94 11.66 3.43
C LEU A 99 -13.40 11.99 3.72
N GLN A 100 -13.76 12.34 4.97
CA GLN A 100 -15.12 12.73 5.33
C GLN A 100 -15.63 13.90 4.47
N GLN A 101 -14.79 14.92 4.28
CA GLN A 101 -15.12 16.04 3.41
C GLN A 101 -15.36 15.55 1.98
N TYR A 102 -14.43 14.76 1.42
CA TYR A 102 -14.54 14.23 0.07
C TYR A 102 -15.85 13.46 -0.18
N TYR A 103 -16.26 12.58 0.75
CA TYR A 103 -17.50 11.83 0.63
C TYR A 103 -18.78 12.69 0.72
N SER A 104 -18.69 13.94 1.16
CA SER A 104 -19.85 14.84 1.28
C SER A 104 -20.11 15.77 0.08
N VAL A 105 -19.09 16.03 -0.77
CA VAL A 105 -19.18 17.09 -1.82
C VAL A 105 -19.06 16.64 -3.29
N ALA A 106 -18.98 15.34 -3.55
CA ALA A 106 -18.96 14.68 -4.88
C ALA A 106 -17.59 14.26 -5.43
N LEU A 107 -17.65 13.09 -6.08
CA LEU A 107 -16.57 12.14 -6.35
C LEU A 107 -15.95 12.32 -7.74
N LYS A 108 -15.13 13.36 -7.93
CA LYS A 108 -14.41 13.54 -9.20
C LYS A 108 -12.93 13.85 -9.00
N CYS A 109 -12.17 13.64 -10.07
CA CYS A 109 -10.78 14.07 -10.15
C CYS A 109 -10.71 15.60 -10.00
N SER A 110 -9.65 16.11 -9.38
CA SER A 110 -9.34 17.54 -9.29
C SER A 110 -9.02 18.19 -10.65
N ILE A 111 -8.93 17.39 -11.72
CA ILE A 111 -8.76 17.84 -13.09
C ILE A 111 -10.12 17.77 -13.77
N ASP A 112 -10.67 18.92 -14.19
CA ASP A 112 -12.07 19.05 -14.60
C ASP A 112 -12.46 18.20 -15.82
N GLU A 113 -11.51 17.92 -16.73
CA GLU A 113 -11.75 17.11 -17.92
C GLU A 113 -11.65 15.59 -17.65
N CYS A 114 -11.42 15.18 -16.40
CA CYS A 114 -11.18 13.79 -16.03
C CYS A 114 -12.38 13.15 -15.32
N ASN A 115 -13.10 12.28 -16.04
CA ASN A 115 -14.32 11.61 -15.56
C ASN A 115 -14.10 10.21 -14.96
N THR A 116 -12.86 9.84 -14.65
CA THR A 116 -12.55 8.51 -14.11
C THR A 116 -13.04 8.34 -12.66
N GLN A 117 -13.50 7.15 -12.30
CA GLN A 117 -13.99 6.87 -10.95
C GLN A 117 -12.96 6.23 -10.00
N LYS A 118 -11.82 5.74 -10.48
CA LYS A 118 -10.77 5.17 -9.62
C LYS A 118 -9.85 6.28 -9.13
N LEU A 119 -10.27 6.88 -8.03
CA LEU A 119 -9.69 8.10 -7.47
C LEU A 119 -8.83 7.79 -6.24
N TRP A 120 -7.78 8.58 -6.13
CA TRP A 120 -6.74 8.51 -5.12
C TRP A 120 -6.64 9.88 -4.45
N MET A 121 -6.58 9.88 -3.13
CA MET A 121 -6.41 11.09 -2.34
C MET A 121 -4.97 11.21 -1.88
N CYS A 122 -4.37 12.39 -2.03
CA CYS A 122 -3.06 12.68 -1.47
C CYS A 122 -3.12 12.68 0.07
N LEU A 123 -2.10 12.09 0.70
CA LEU A 123 -1.95 12.03 2.16
C LEU A 123 -0.90 13.02 2.69
N ALA A 124 -0.40 13.91 1.84
CA ALA A 124 0.48 14.99 2.29
C ALA A 124 -0.29 15.95 3.20
N LYS A 125 0.38 16.42 4.25
CA LYS A 125 -0.19 17.36 5.21
C LYS A 125 -0.64 18.64 4.51
N GLY A 126 -1.88 19.04 4.72
CA GLY A 126 -2.51 20.21 4.12
C GLY A 126 -2.94 20.04 2.67
N CYS A 127 -2.81 18.84 2.09
CA CYS A 127 -3.20 18.57 0.71
C CYS A 127 -4.61 17.96 0.63
N SER A 128 -5.44 18.50 -0.26
CA SER A 128 -6.80 18.02 -0.53
C SER A 128 -6.98 17.48 -1.96
N VAL A 129 -5.87 17.27 -2.68
CA VAL A 129 -5.92 16.80 -4.07
C VAL A 129 -6.44 15.37 -4.13
N VAL A 130 -7.43 15.18 -5.00
CA VAL A 130 -7.98 13.86 -5.34
C VAL A 130 -7.84 13.67 -6.84
N ALA A 131 -7.08 12.66 -7.26
CA ALA A 131 -6.69 12.50 -8.64
C ALA A 131 -6.85 11.05 -9.13
N CYS A 132 -6.94 10.86 -10.45
CA CYS A 132 -7.04 9.54 -11.03
C CYS A 132 -5.72 8.78 -10.94
N GLY A 133 -5.82 7.44 -10.89
CA GLY A 133 -4.66 6.55 -10.87
C GLY A 133 -3.96 6.48 -12.22
N ARG A 134 -2.98 5.58 -12.32
CA ARG A 134 -2.15 5.34 -13.53
C ARG A 134 -2.43 3.99 -14.22
N SER A 135 -3.41 3.22 -13.75
CA SER A 135 -3.63 1.84 -14.19
C SER A 135 -4.65 1.76 -15.32
N GLY A 136 -4.32 1.09 -16.43
CA GLY A 136 -5.24 0.86 -17.53
C GLY A 136 -5.53 2.13 -18.34
N ASP A 137 -6.80 2.55 -18.35
CA ASP A 137 -7.35 3.68 -19.13
C ASP A 137 -7.24 5.03 -18.41
N GLN A 138 -6.50 5.12 -17.31
CA GLN A 138 -6.43 6.32 -16.49
C GLN A 138 -5.26 7.25 -16.87
N ASN A 139 -5.46 8.55 -16.65
CA ASN A 139 -4.53 9.61 -17.08
C ASN A 139 -3.32 9.83 -16.13
N GLY A 140 -3.23 9.13 -15.00
CA GLY A 140 -2.08 9.24 -14.09
C GLY A 140 -1.99 10.55 -13.31
N HIS A 141 -3.09 11.28 -13.10
CA HIS A 141 -3.04 12.60 -12.45
C HIS A 141 -2.49 12.57 -11.01
N ALA A 142 -2.68 11.46 -10.27
CA ALA A 142 -2.10 11.32 -8.93
C ALA A 142 -0.57 11.21 -8.97
N GLU A 143 -0.03 10.57 -10.00
CA GLU A 143 1.42 10.48 -10.23
C GLU A 143 1.97 11.81 -10.73
N GLN A 144 1.29 12.47 -11.67
CA GLN A 144 1.68 13.82 -12.12
C GLN A 144 1.71 14.82 -10.97
N HIS A 145 0.73 14.75 -10.05
CA HIS A 145 0.71 15.56 -8.85
C HIS A 145 1.94 15.33 -7.96
N TYR A 146 2.36 14.07 -7.77
CA TYR A 146 3.61 13.73 -7.11
C TYR A 146 4.86 14.20 -7.88
N GLU A 147 4.85 14.16 -9.21
CA GLU A 147 5.96 14.67 -10.03
C GLU A 147 6.14 16.18 -9.88
N MET A 148 5.04 16.93 -9.66
CA MET A 148 5.08 18.38 -9.39
C MET A 148 5.64 18.70 -8.01
N ASP A 149 5.37 17.86 -7.00
CA ASP A 149 5.89 18.01 -5.65
C ASP A 149 6.22 16.65 -5.02
N LYS A 150 7.52 16.38 -4.84
CA LYS A 150 8.02 15.10 -4.33
C LYS A 150 7.70 14.84 -2.86
N GLU A 151 7.22 15.85 -2.12
CA GLU A 151 6.68 15.66 -0.77
C GLU A 151 5.29 14.98 -0.80
N HIS A 152 4.62 14.95 -1.96
CA HIS A 152 3.28 14.38 -2.14
C HIS A 152 3.31 12.91 -2.55
N GLY A 153 4.24 12.15 -1.95
CA GLY A 153 4.53 10.77 -2.36
C GLY A 153 3.58 9.69 -1.87
N LEU A 154 2.68 9.97 -0.93
CA LEU A 154 1.70 9.00 -0.42
C LEU A 154 0.29 9.32 -0.88
N VAL A 155 -0.38 8.30 -1.40
CA VAL A 155 -1.78 8.39 -1.83
C VAL A 155 -2.58 7.22 -1.28
N ILE A 156 -3.85 7.48 -0.94
CA ILE A 156 -4.81 6.45 -0.52
C ILE A 156 -5.90 6.30 -1.58
N GLN A 157 -6.17 5.06 -1.98
CA GLN A 157 -7.29 4.77 -2.87
C GLN A 157 -8.60 4.87 -2.10
N ILE A 158 -9.52 5.70 -2.57
CA ILE A 158 -10.70 6.07 -1.78
C ILE A 158 -11.67 4.90 -1.59
N ARG A 159 -11.81 4.00 -2.58
CA ARG A 159 -12.76 2.87 -2.50
C ARG A 159 -12.26 1.70 -1.66
N THR A 160 -10.95 1.51 -1.55
CA THR A 160 -10.35 0.31 -0.95
C THR A 160 -9.48 0.63 0.26
N LEU A 161 -9.15 1.90 0.50
CA LEU A 161 -8.18 2.37 1.50
C LEU A 161 -6.77 1.78 1.33
N GLN A 162 -6.45 1.20 0.17
CA GLN A 162 -5.09 0.76 -0.12
C GLN A 162 -4.18 1.98 -0.30
N ILE A 163 -2.97 1.93 0.26
CA ILE A 163 -2.02 3.03 0.22
C ILE A 163 -0.88 2.68 -0.73
N TRP A 164 -0.56 3.61 -1.61
CA TRP A 164 0.59 3.56 -2.51
C TRP A 164 1.60 4.65 -2.14
N CYS A 165 2.88 4.32 -2.18
CA CYS A 165 3.96 5.28 -2.03
C CYS A 165 4.73 5.41 -3.34
N TYR A 166 4.62 6.54 -4.03
CA TYR A 166 5.37 6.82 -5.25
C TYR A 166 6.88 6.89 -5.00
N THR A 167 7.31 7.48 -3.88
CA THR A 167 8.75 7.59 -3.56
C THR A 167 9.41 6.23 -3.29
N CYS A 168 8.66 5.27 -2.73
CA CYS A 168 9.16 3.91 -2.52
C CYS A 168 8.77 2.95 -3.65
N ASP A 169 7.99 3.41 -4.62
CA ASP A 169 7.38 2.63 -5.71
C ASP A 169 6.79 1.29 -5.23
N LYS A 170 6.02 1.33 -4.14
CA LYS A 170 5.41 0.12 -3.56
C LYS A 170 4.08 0.38 -2.86
N TRP A 171 3.27 -0.67 -2.79
CA TRP A 171 2.11 -0.73 -1.90
C TRP A 171 2.54 -0.80 -0.45
N ILE A 172 1.79 -0.12 0.44
CA ILE A 172 2.10 -0.05 1.87
C ILE A 172 1.02 -0.78 2.68
N GLY A 173 1.46 -1.59 3.65
CA GLY A 173 0.56 -2.30 4.57
C GLY A 173 -0.13 -3.52 3.97
N THR A 174 0.37 -4.03 2.84
CA THR A 174 -0.08 -5.28 2.22
C THR A 174 0.34 -6.50 3.04
N PRO A 175 -0.18 -7.72 2.77
CA PRO A 175 0.28 -8.94 3.44
C PRO A 175 1.81 -9.13 3.42
N ASN A 176 2.45 -8.79 2.30
CA ASN A 176 3.89 -8.89 2.07
C ASN A 176 4.69 -7.71 2.69
N SER A 177 4.02 -6.66 3.18
CA SER A 177 4.66 -5.52 3.83
C SER A 177 5.23 -5.88 5.21
N HIS A 178 6.12 -5.02 5.72
CA HIS A 178 6.71 -5.21 7.05
C HIS A 178 5.62 -5.12 8.15
N PRO A 179 5.68 -5.90 9.26
CA PRO A 179 4.68 -5.86 10.33
C PRO A 179 4.37 -4.47 10.90
N ALA A 180 5.37 -3.59 10.97
CA ALA A 180 5.18 -2.21 11.41
C ALA A 180 4.31 -1.38 10.44
N GLU A 181 4.53 -1.53 9.12
CA GLU A 181 3.70 -0.88 8.10
C GLU A 181 2.28 -1.42 8.16
N LYS A 182 2.11 -2.74 8.25
CA LYS A 182 0.81 -3.41 8.42
C LYS A 182 0.06 -2.88 9.63
N ALA A 183 0.72 -2.78 10.78
CA ALA A 183 0.11 -2.30 12.02
C ALA A 183 -0.40 -0.85 11.87
N LYS A 184 0.42 0.04 11.30
CA LYS A 184 0.04 1.45 11.10
C LYS A 184 -1.09 1.62 10.08
N VAL A 185 -0.99 0.97 8.92
CA VAL A 185 -2.06 1.01 7.90
C VAL A 185 -3.36 0.43 8.45
N ASN A 186 -3.30 -0.68 9.19
CA ASN A 186 -4.50 -1.25 9.83
C ASN A 186 -5.12 -0.29 10.87
N ALA A 187 -4.32 0.49 11.60
CA ALA A 187 -4.85 1.50 12.53
C ALA A 187 -5.59 2.62 11.78
N ILE A 188 -5.00 3.14 10.70
CA ILE A 188 -5.62 4.16 9.83
C ILE A 188 -6.92 3.63 9.23
N THR A 189 -6.89 2.45 8.63
CA THR A 189 -8.06 1.82 8.00
C THR A 189 -9.19 1.58 9.01
N ARG A 190 -8.86 1.11 10.22
CA ARG A 190 -9.87 0.92 11.28
C ARG A 190 -10.46 2.25 11.74
N LEU A 191 -9.64 3.28 11.92
CA LEU A 191 -10.12 4.62 12.28
C LEU A 191 -11.13 5.12 11.25
N ILE A 192 -10.77 5.07 9.96
CA ILE A 192 -11.64 5.50 8.85
C ILE A 192 -12.93 4.68 8.82
N CYS A 193 -12.84 3.35 8.78
CA CYS A 193 -14.01 2.47 8.70
C CYS A 193 -14.97 2.62 9.89
N ASN A 194 -14.43 2.77 11.11
CA ASN A 194 -15.24 2.90 12.32
C ASN A 194 -15.93 4.26 12.39
N THR A 195 -15.24 5.35 12.02
CA THR A 195 -15.82 6.69 12.10
C THR A 195 -16.80 6.96 10.97
N MET A 196 -16.54 6.45 9.76
CA MET A 196 -17.40 6.68 8.62
C MET A 196 -18.72 5.88 8.66
N ASN A 197 -18.78 4.79 9.41
CA ASN A 197 -19.93 3.88 9.49
C ASN A 197 -20.46 3.46 8.10
N ARG A 198 -19.54 3.05 7.22
CA ARG A 198 -19.81 2.64 5.82
C ARG A 198 -19.53 1.15 5.64
N PRO A 199 -20.55 0.27 5.70
CA PRO A 199 -20.37 -1.17 5.56
C PRO A 199 -19.78 -1.58 4.21
N ASP A 200 -20.13 -0.84 3.14
CA ASP A 200 -19.60 -1.03 1.80
C ASP A 200 -18.07 -0.86 1.76
N LEU A 201 -17.55 0.17 2.43
CA LEU A 201 -16.10 0.38 2.52
C LEU A 201 -15.40 -0.74 3.29
N GLN A 202 -16.03 -1.27 4.34
CA GLN A 202 -15.50 -2.41 5.10
C GLN A 202 -15.43 -3.68 4.24
N SER A 203 -16.48 -3.95 3.44
CA SER A 203 -16.49 -5.06 2.49
C SER A 203 -15.39 -4.92 1.44
N GLU A 204 -15.15 -3.71 0.92
CA GLU A 204 -14.07 -3.46 -0.03
C GLU A 204 -12.69 -3.69 0.61
N VAL A 205 -12.47 -3.20 1.82
CA VAL A 205 -11.21 -3.40 2.57
C VAL A 205 -10.94 -4.88 2.82
N ALA A 206 -11.97 -5.68 3.12
CA ALA A 206 -11.82 -7.12 3.37
C ALA A 206 -11.27 -7.89 2.15
N LEU A 207 -11.46 -7.36 0.94
CA LEU A 207 -10.97 -7.95 -0.31
C LEU A 207 -9.53 -7.54 -0.65
N ASN A 208 -8.91 -6.60 0.08
CA ASN A 208 -7.57 -6.08 -0.26
C ASN A 208 -6.46 -7.13 -0.24
N SER A 209 -6.52 -8.10 0.69
CA SER A 209 -5.54 -9.19 0.73
C SER A 209 -5.62 -10.04 -0.53
N ARG A 210 -6.84 -10.31 -1.02
CA ARG A 210 -7.07 -11.03 -2.27
C ARG A 210 -6.56 -10.22 -3.47
N ARG A 211 -6.87 -8.92 -3.54
CA ARG A 211 -6.36 -8.04 -4.61
C ARG A 211 -4.85 -8.01 -4.68
N GLN A 212 -4.16 -7.99 -3.53
CA GLN A 212 -2.70 -8.04 -3.54
C GLN A 212 -2.19 -9.38 -4.09
N HIS A 213 -2.75 -10.49 -3.61
CA HIS A 213 -2.32 -11.81 -4.06
C HIS A 213 -2.52 -12.00 -5.57
N GLU A 214 -3.64 -11.51 -6.11
CA GLU A 214 -3.91 -11.60 -7.56
C GLU A 214 -2.98 -10.71 -8.40
N ARG A 215 -2.52 -9.56 -7.87
CA ARG A 215 -1.46 -8.75 -8.52
C ARG A 215 -0.13 -9.49 -8.52
N ASP A 216 0.24 -10.09 -7.38
CA ASP A 216 1.47 -10.89 -7.28
C ASP A 216 1.44 -12.07 -8.28
N LEU A 217 0.27 -12.70 -8.47
CA LEU A 217 0.06 -13.79 -9.43
C LEU A 217 0.16 -13.32 -10.90
N GLU A 218 -0.33 -12.11 -11.23
CA GLU A 218 -0.23 -11.51 -12.56
C GLU A 218 1.24 -11.22 -12.94
N GLU A 219 2.06 -10.80 -11.97
CA GLU A 219 3.51 -10.58 -12.17
C GLU A 219 4.29 -11.91 -12.39
N GLU A 220 3.78 -13.03 -11.90
CA GLU A 220 4.43 -14.36 -11.96
C GLU A 220 4.17 -15.15 -13.25
N ILE A 221 3.48 -14.59 -14.26
CA ILE A 221 3.17 -15.28 -15.52
C ILE A 221 4.47 -15.65 -16.25
N THR A 222 4.95 -16.86 -16.00
CA THR A 222 6.15 -17.47 -16.58
C THR A 222 5.76 -18.50 -17.65
N ASN A 223 6.63 -18.61 -18.65
CA ASN A 223 6.39 -19.34 -19.89
C ASN A 223 6.68 -20.84 -19.71
N ASP A 224 5.78 -21.56 -19.01
CA ASP A 224 5.94 -22.99 -18.69
C ASP A 224 5.61 -23.97 -19.85
N GLY A 225 5.28 -23.43 -21.03
CA GLY A 225 4.95 -24.19 -22.22
C GLY A 225 3.52 -24.75 -22.24
N LYS A 226 2.71 -24.58 -21.19
CA LYS A 226 1.27 -24.88 -21.20
C LYS A 226 0.45 -23.61 -21.09
N CYS A 227 -0.17 -23.27 -22.21
CA CYS A 227 -0.87 -22.01 -22.40
C CYS A 227 -2.38 -22.20 -22.39
N VAL A 228 -3.10 -21.36 -21.65
CA VAL A 228 -4.57 -21.28 -21.67
C VAL A 228 -5.01 -19.91 -22.17
N LEU A 229 -6.00 -19.89 -23.06
CA LEU A 229 -6.60 -18.69 -23.61
C LEU A 229 -7.68 -18.16 -22.67
N ILE A 230 -7.61 -16.87 -22.36
CA ILE A 230 -8.65 -16.15 -21.61
C ILE A 230 -9.13 -14.96 -22.43
N SER A 231 -10.46 -14.77 -22.47
CA SER A 231 -11.08 -13.61 -23.10
C SER A 231 -10.56 -12.31 -22.50
N MET A 232 -10.18 -11.36 -23.36
CA MET A 232 -9.78 -10.02 -22.93
C MET A 232 -10.90 -9.24 -22.27
N ILE A 233 -12.15 -9.60 -22.50
CA ILE A 233 -13.29 -9.02 -21.79
C ILE A 233 -13.19 -9.39 -20.31
N TRP A 234 -13.12 -10.68 -20.01
CA TRP A 234 -13.00 -11.17 -18.64
C TRP A 234 -11.67 -10.75 -17.99
N MET A 235 -10.56 -10.79 -18.75
CA MET A 235 -9.25 -10.32 -18.26
C MET A 235 -9.31 -8.85 -17.81
N LYS A 236 -9.98 -7.98 -18.57
CA LYS A 236 -10.17 -6.57 -18.16
C LYS A 236 -10.97 -6.44 -16.87
N GLU A 237 -11.99 -7.27 -16.67
CA GLU A 237 -12.75 -7.31 -15.41
C GLU A 237 -11.87 -7.76 -14.24
N TRP A 238 -11.03 -8.78 -14.44
CA TRP A 238 -10.10 -9.28 -13.44
C TRP A 238 -9.02 -8.24 -13.06
N CYS A 239 -8.36 -7.62 -14.05
CA CYS A 239 -7.46 -6.49 -13.80
C CYS A 239 -8.17 -5.31 -13.12
N SER A 240 -9.43 -5.06 -13.47
CA SER A 240 -10.24 -4.03 -12.86
C SER A 240 -10.50 -4.30 -11.36
N PHE A 241 -10.79 -5.55 -10.98
CA PHE A 241 -10.92 -5.97 -9.58
C PHE A 241 -9.66 -5.68 -8.76
N MET A 242 -8.47 -5.99 -9.31
CA MET A 242 -7.19 -5.70 -8.67
C MET A 242 -6.98 -4.21 -8.39
N THR A 243 -7.64 -3.33 -9.16
CA THR A 243 -7.65 -1.88 -8.97
C THR A 243 -8.84 -1.37 -8.14
N GLY A 244 -9.56 -2.23 -7.42
CA GLY A 244 -10.60 -1.83 -6.47
C GLY A 244 -12.04 -1.80 -7.01
N ASN A 245 -12.30 -2.47 -8.12
CA ASN A 245 -13.67 -2.72 -8.58
C ASN A 245 -14.22 -4.04 -7.99
N PRO A 246 -15.53 -4.33 -8.18
CA PRO A 246 -16.13 -5.58 -7.75
C PRO A 246 -15.47 -6.82 -8.36
N LEU A 247 -15.65 -7.96 -7.70
CA LEU A 247 -15.18 -9.26 -8.22
C LEU A 247 -15.81 -9.56 -9.59
N PRO A 248 -15.03 -10.05 -10.57
CA PRO A 248 -15.61 -10.57 -11.80
C PRO A 248 -16.45 -11.81 -11.54
N GLY A 249 -17.32 -12.13 -12.49
CA GLY A 249 -18.03 -13.41 -12.53
C GLY A 249 -17.09 -14.58 -12.87
N PRO A 250 -17.66 -15.79 -13.09
CA PRO A 250 -16.90 -16.93 -13.60
C PRO A 250 -16.16 -16.59 -14.90
N VAL A 251 -15.03 -17.24 -15.14
CA VAL A 251 -14.25 -17.07 -16.37
C VAL A 251 -15.13 -17.39 -17.58
N ASP A 252 -15.38 -16.39 -18.44
CA ASP A 252 -16.22 -16.52 -19.63
C ASP A 252 -15.38 -16.38 -20.92
N ASN A 253 -15.24 -17.50 -21.62
CA ASN A 253 -14.53 -17.60 -22.89
C ASN A 253 -15.46 -17.71 -24.10
N ARG A 254 -16.77 -17.51 -23.96
CA ARG A 254 -17.74 -17.69 -25.05
C ARG A 254 -17.53 -16.70 -26.20
N SER A 255 -17.03 -15.51 -25.92
CA SER A 255 -16.63 -14.52 -26.93
C SER A 255 -15.54 -15.03 -27.87
N LEU A 256 -14.80 -16.06 -27.47
CA LEU A 256 -13.73 -16.68 -28.27
C LEU A 256 -14.23 -17.80 -29.18
N LEU A 257 -15.54 -18.10 -29.15
CA LEU A 257 -16.15 -19.21 -29.86
C LEU A 257 -17.09 -18.73 -30.95
N LEU A 258 -17.10 -19.44 -32.07
CA LEU A 258 -18.14 -19.34 -33.09
C LEU A 258 -19.45 -19.98 -32.59
N ALA A 259 -20.56 -19.70 -33.27
CA ALA A 259 -21.87 -20.27 -32.93
C ALA A 259 -21.91 -21.81 -32.91
N ASN A 260 -20.99 -22.46 -33.62
CA ASN A 260 -20.84 -23.92 -33.64
C ASN A 260 -19.95 -24.47 -32.50
N GLY A 261 -19.47 -23.61 -31.58
CA GLY A 261 -18.62 -23.97 -30.45
C GLY A 261 -17.14 -24.21 -30.80
N SER A 262 -16.73 -24.01 -32.05
CA SER A 262 -15.30 -24.00 -32.43
C SER A 262 -14.65 -22.67 -32.08
N VAL A 263 -13.33 -22.68 -31.88
CA VAL A 263 -12.55 -21.47 -31.59
C VAL A 263 -12.59 -20.56 -32.81
N ASN A 264 -12.89 -19.28 -32.61
CA ASN A 264 -12.90 -18.30 -33.67
C ASN A 264 -11.46 -18.13 -34.23
N PRO A 265 -11.20 -18.44 -35.51
CA PRO A 265 -9.86 -18.34 -36.08
C PRO A 265 -9.41 -16.90 -36.36
N ASP A 266 -10.32 -15.94 -36.36
CA ASP A 266 -10.04 -14.55 -36.75
C ASP A 266 -9.73 -13.64 -35.54
N MET A 267 -9.39 -14.23 -34.40
CA MET A 267 -9.05 -13.51 -33.16
C MET A 267 -7.57 -13.12 -33.10
N SER A 268 -7.29 -12.02 -32.41
CA SER A 268 -5.95 -11.47 -32.27
C SER A 268 -5.55 -11.28 -30.79
N ILE A 269 -4.23 -11.36 -30.56
CA ILE A 269 -3.61 -11.02 -29.27
C ILE A 269 -3.08 -9.59 -29.36
N PRO A 270 -3.29 -8.72 -28.35
CA PRO A 270 -4.04 -8.93 -27.12
C PRO A 270 -5.46 -8.31 -27.19
N GLU A 271 -6.08 -8.21 -28.36
CA GLU A 271 -7.37 -7.53 -28.49
C GLU A 271 -8.52 -8.41 -27.99
N ASP A 272 -8.53 -9.68 -28.40
CA ASP A 272 -9.61 -10.63 -28.12
C ASP A 272 -9.29 -11.55 -26.94
N PHE A 273 -8.03 -11.98 -26.81
CA PHE A 273 -7.60 -12.90 -25.75
C PHE A 273 -6.16 -12.65 -25.28
N VAL A 274 -5.86 -13.16 -24.08
CA VAL A 274 -4.50 -13.32 -23.55
C VAL A 274 -4.20 -14.78 -23.27
N ILE A 275 -2.92 -15.08 -23.17
CA ILE A 275 -2.41 -16.39 -22.79
C ILE A 275 -1.91 -16.33 -21.35
N ILE A 276 -2.34 -17.27 -20.53
CA ILE A 276 -1.90 -17.43 -19.14
C ILE A 276 -1.31 -18.82 -18.90
N SER A 277 -0.54 -18.95 -17.81
CA SER A 277 0.01 -20.23 -17.36
C SER A 277 -1.08 -21.17 -16.83
N MET A 278 -0.80 -22.47 -16.79
CA MET A 278 -1.70 -23.43 -16.14
C MET A 278 -1.85 -23.19 -14.63
N ASN A 279 -0.83 -22.63 -13.97
CA ASN A 279 -0.92 -22.27 -12.56
C ASN A 279 -1.92 -21.13 -12.34
N THR A 280 -1.85 -20.09 -13.17
CA THR A 280 -2.82 -19.00 -13.18
C THR A 280 -4.22 -19.54 -13.48
N TRP A 281 -4.37 -20.43 -14.47
CA TRP A 281 -5.66 -21.03 -14.79
C TRP A 281 -6.25 -21.81 -13.61
N ALA A 282 -5.46 -22.67 -12.96
CA ALA A 282 -5.90 -23.46 -11.83
C ALA A 282 -6.41 -22.57 -10.68
N TYR A 283 -5.72 -21.45 -10.43
CA TYR A 283 -6.19 -20.45 -9.47
C TYR A 283 -7.54 -19.86 -9.91
N LEU A 284 -7.65 -19.39 -11.15
CA LEU A 284 -8.88 -18.77 -11.64
C LEU A 284 -10.07 -19.73 -11.61
N GLU A 285 -9.89 -20.96 -12.06
CA GLU A 285 -10.92 -22.01 -12.01
C GLU A 285 -11.36 -22.30 -10.58
N GLN A 286 -10.42 -22.38 -9.63
CA GLN A 286 -10.72 -22.64 -8.23
C GLN A 286 -11.52 -21.50 -7.56
N TYR A 287 -11.17 -20.24 -7.84
CA TYR A 287 -11.68 -19.09 -7.09
C TYR A 287 -12.79 -18.29 -7.79
N TYR A 288 -12.91 -18.40 -9.12
CA TYR A 288 -13.95 -17.74 -9.91
C TYR A 288 -14.90 -18.76 -10.56
N GLY A 289 -14.45 -19.99 -10.79
CA GLY A 289 -15.17 -20.95 -11.62
C GLY A 289 -15.10 -20.56 -13.11
N VAL A 290 -15.72 -21.38 -13.96
CA VAL A 290 -15.69 -21.21 -15.42
C VAL A 290 -17.11 -21.33 -15.95
N ASP A 291 -17.55 -20.32 -16.71
CA ASP A 291 -18.77 -20.39 -17.51
C ASP A 291 -18.38 -20.70 -18.97
N GLY A 292 -18.45 -21.97 -19.34
CA GLY A 292 -17.98 -22.48 -20.64
C GLY A 292 -16.92 -23.56 -20.48
N ARG A 293 -15.80 -23.43 -21.20
CA ARG A 293 -14.70 -24.42 -21.15
C ARG A 293 -13.32 -23.77 -21.19
N MET A 294 -12.34 -24.49 -20.65
CA MET A 294 -10.92 -24.20 -20.85
C MET A 294 -10.55 -24.31 -22.34
N LEU A 295 -9.75 -23.37 -22.84
CA LEU A 295 -9.22 -23.37 -24.20
C LEU A 295 -7.69 -23.40 -24.15
N SER A 296 -7.07 -24.54 -24.50
CA SER A 296 -5.62 -24.76 -24.42
C SER A 296 -4.95 -24.77 -25.81
N GLU A 297 -3.62 -24.99 -25.88
CA GLU A 297 -2.79 -24.98 -27.11
C GLU A 297 -3.35 -25.68 -28.36
N GLY A 298 -4.22 -26.68 -28.23
CA GLY A 298 -4.93 -27.26 -29.39
C GLY A 298 -5.74 -26.22 -30.18
N ALA A 299 -6.22 -25.17 -29.50
CA ALA A 299 -6.86 -24.00 -30.11
C ALA A 299 -5.88 -23.08 -30.85
N LEU A 300 -4.64 -22.96 -30.37
CA LEU A 300 -3.59 -22.15 -31.02
C LEU A 300 -3.05 -22.83 -32.30
N GLN A 301 -3.06 -24.16 -32.37
CA GLN A 301 -2.72 -24.87 -33.61
C GLN A 301 -3.72 -24.52 -34.73
N ILE A 302 -5.02 -24.40 -34.43
CA ILE A 302 -6.04 -23.95 -35.40
C ILE A 302 -5.75 -22.54 -35.93
N LEU A 303 -5.24 -21.65 -35.07
CA LEU A 303 -4.83 -20.28 -35.43
C LEU A 303 -3.53 -20.26 -36.26
N ARG A 304 -2.54 -21.10 -35.95
CA ARG A 304 -1.25 -21.18 -36.69
C ARG A 304 -1.35 -21.86 -38.06
N TYR A 305 -2.28 -22.79 -38.26
CA TYR A 305 -2.42 -23.51 -39.53
C TYR A 305 -2.86 -22.64 -40.72
N ARG A 306 -3.29 -21.38 -40.50
CA ARG A 306 -3.62 -20.43 -41.59
C ARG A 306 -2.51 -19.47 -42.00
N CYS A 307 -1.49 -19.23 -41.18
CA CYS A 307 -0.32 -18.43 -41.61
C CYS A 307 0.66 -19.20 -42.51
N CYS A 308 0.47 -20.51 -42.69
CA CYS A 308 1.27 -21.33 -43.62
C CYS A 308 0.50 -21.74 -44.89
N VAL A 309 -0.76 -21.34 -45.05
CA VAL A 309 -1.62 -21.73 -46.18
C VAL A 309 -2.37 -20.52 -46.78
N ALA A 310 -1.87 -19.31 -46.55
CA ALA A 310 -2.30 -18.08 -47.22
C ALA A 310 -1.10 -17.33 -47.78
#